data_AF-A0A3P6HEA8-F1
#
_entry.id   AF-A0A3P6HEA8-F1
#
_cell.length_a   1.000
_cell.length_b   1.000
_cell.length_c   1.000
_cell.angle_alpha   90.00
_cell.angle_beta   90.00
_cell.angle_gamma   90.00
#
_symmetry.space_group_name_H-M   'P 1'
#
loop_
_entity.id
_entity.type
_entity.pdbx_description
1 polymer ?
#
loop_
_entity_poly.entity_id
_entity_poly.type
_entity_poly.pdbx_seq_one_letter_code
_entity_poly.pdbx_strand_id
1 'polypeptide(L)'
;MSPDNKLLPKRIILVRHGESEGNLDTAAYTTTPDPKIQLTESGLLQAQEAGARLHSLISSSNPSSPEWRVYFYVSPYDRTRSTLREIGRSFSRRRVIGVREECRIREQDFGNFQVEERMRETKVDRERFGRFFYRFPEGESAADVFDRVSSFLESLWRDIDMNRLHINPSHELNFVIVSHGLTSRVF
;
A
#
# COMPACT_ATOMS: atom_id res chain seq x y z
N MET A 1 -19.02 -29.87 -2.90
CA MET A 1 -17.72 -29.38 -2.39
C MET A 1 -17.92 -29.09 -0.91
N SER A 2 -17.10 -29.67 -0.03
CA SER A 2 -17.22 -29.47 1.41
C SER A 2 -16.97 -27.99 1.78
N PRO A 3 -17.57 -27.46 2.86
CA PRO A 3 -17.50 -26.04 3.22
C PRO A 3 -16.12 -25.54 3.68
N ASP A 4 -15.15 -26.45 3.88
CA ASP A 4 -14.00 -26.22 4.78
C ASP A 4 -12.64 -26.12 4.10
N ASN A 5 -12.55 -25.66 2.85
CA ASN A 5 -11.23 -25.37 2.27
C ASN A 5 -11.19 -24.03 1.54
N LYS A 6 -11.51 -22.96 2.28
CA LYS A 6 -11.28 -21.59 1.78
C LYS A 6 -9.78 -21.34 1.72
N LEU A 7 -9.28 -21.06 0.51
CA LEU A 7 -7.88 -20.74 0.29
C LEU A 7 -7.57 -19.33 0.78
N LEU A 8 -7.27 -19.17 2.07
CA LEU A 8 -6.85 -17.89 2.61
C LEU A 8 -5.39 -17.58 2.24
N PRO A 9 -5.04 -16.29 2.03
CA PRO A 9 -3.65 -15.91 1.88
C PRO A 9 -2.88 -16.27 3.16
N LYS A 10 -1.68 -16.80 2.99
CA LYS A 10 -0.75 -17.02 4.10
C LYS A 10 -0.35 -15.70 4.76
N ARG A 11 -0.17 -14.65 3.96
CA ARG A 11 0.22 -13.31 4.43
C ARG A 11 -0.50 -12.22 3.66
N ILE A 12 -0.83 -11.15 4.38
CA ILE A 12 -1.08 -9.82 3.83
C ILE A 12 0.05 -8.95 4.35
N ILE A 13 0.87 -8.41 3.45
CA ILE A 13 2.07 -7.65 3.78
C ILE A 13 1.85 -6.21 3.33
N LEU A 14 1.84 -5.29 4.30
CA LEU A 14 1.74 -3.86 4.03
C LEU A 14 3.14 -3.28 3.82
N VAL A 15 3.30 -2.49 2.76
CA VAL A 15 4.56 -1.84 2.41
C VAL A 15 4.28 -0.36 2.20
N ARG A 16 4.85 0.50 3.05
CA ARG A 16 4.88 1.94 2.78
C ARG A 16 5.87 2.20 1.64
N HIS A 17 5.54 3.13 0.75
CA HIS A 17 6.49 3.62 -0.26
C HIS A 17 7.83 4.07 0.34
N GLY A 18 8.90 4.01 -0.45
CA GLY A 18 10.20 4.55 -0.07
C GLY A 18 10.19 6.07 0.12
N GLU A 19 11.27 6.64 0.63
CA GLU A 19 11.42 8.09 0.79
C GLU A 19 11.10 8.85 -0.50
N SER A 20 10.30 9.91 -0.37
CA SER A 20 9.89 10.77 -1.48
C SER A 20 10.35 12.20 -1.28
N GLU A 21 10.34 12.98 -2.36
CA GLU A 21 10.70 14.41 -2.33
C GLU A 21 9.88 15.16 -1.27
N GLY A 22 8.58 14.87 -1.19
CA GLY A 22 7.67 15.43 -0.18
C GLY A 22 7.90 14.91 1.24
N ASN A 23 8.75 13.90 1.46
CA ASN A 23 9.20 13.52 2.81
C ASN A 23 10.44 14.31 3.24
N LEU A 24 11.29 14.71 2.30
CA LEU A 24 12.45 15.57 2.58
C LEU A 24 12.03 17.03 2.74
N ASP A 25 11.17 17.51 1.86
CA ASP A 25 10.71 18.89 1.83
C ASP A 25 9.21 18.97 1.55
N THR A 26 8.45 19.41 2.54
CA THR A 26 7.00 19.60 2.40
C THR A 26 6.62 20.69 1.41
N ALA A 27 7.55 21.59 1.05
CA ALA A 27 7.32 22.59 0.00
C ALA A 27 7.03 21.94 -1.36
N ALA A 28 7.43 20.69 -1.59
CA ALA A 28 7.11 19.96 -2.83
C ALA A 28 5.58 19.88 -3.08
N TYR A 29 4.76 19.80 -2.02
CA TYR A 29 3.30 19.75 -2.11
C TYR A 29 2.64 21.12 -2.42
N THR A 30 3.42 22.20 -2.54
CA THR A 30 2.90 23.52 -2.93
C THR A 30 2.81 23.70 -4.43
N THR A 31 3.64 22.99 -5.19
CA THR A 31 3.75 23.13 -6.66
C THR A 31 3.48 21.82 -7.39
N THR A 32 3.69 20.67 -6.73
CA THR A 32 3.50 19.35 -7.30
C THR A 32 2.28 18.69 -6.65
N PRO A 33 1.29 18.24 -7.43
CA PRO A 33 0.16 17.47 -6.91
C PRO A 33 0.66 16.22 -6.18
N ASP A 34 0.11 15.91 -5.01
CA ASP A 34 0.54 14.78 -4.17
C ASP A 34 0.70 13.45 -4.94
N PRO A 35 -0.23 13.03 -5.83
CA PRO A 35 -0.08 11.79 -6.59
C PRO A 35 1.17 11.73 -7.49
N LYS A 36 1.73 12.89 -7.86
CA LYS A 36 2.88 13.04 -8.78
C LYS A 36 4.23 13.19 -8.07
N ILE A 37 4.25 13.23 -6.74
CA ILE A 37 5.49 13.34 -5.97
C ILE A 37 6.34 12.08 -6.20
N GLN A 38 7.60 12.26 -6.57
CA GLN A 38 8.51 11.17 -6.92
C GLN A 38 9.28 10.64 -5.71
N LEU A 39 9.85 9.44 -5.87
CA LEU A 39 10.84 8.91 -4.93
C LEU A 39 12.17 9.65 -5.07
N THR A 40 12.90 9.74 -3.96
CA THR A 40 14.31 10.12 -3.97
C THR A 40 15.17 8.93 -4.43
N GLU A 41 16.45 9.18 -4.74
CA GLU A 41 17.41 8.08 -5.01
C GLU A 41 17.51 7.13 -3.80
N SER A 42 17.52 7.68 -2.58
CA SER A 42 17.46 6.90 -1.34
C SER A 42 16.18 6.07 -1.27
N GLY A 43 15.03 6.63 -1.61
CA GLY A 43 13.75 5.91 -1.67
C GLY A 43 13.74 4.74 -2.66
N LEU A 44 14.43 4.86 -3.79
CA LEU A 44 14.60 3.76 -4.74
C LEU A 44 15.45 2.62 -4.14
N LEU A 45 16.56 2.94 -3.47
CA LEU A 45 17.41 1.95 -2.80
C LEU A 45 16.66 1.26 -1.65
N GLN A 46 15.88 2.01 -0.88
CA GLN A 46 15.01 1.46 0.17
C GLN A 46 14.02 0.46 -0.40
N ALA A 47 13.42 0.74 -1.57
CA ALA A 47 12.48 -0.14 -2.22
C ALA A 47 13.15 -1.42 -2.76
N GLN A 48 14.38 -1.33 -3.28
CA GLN A 48 15.16 -2.51 -3.68
C GLN A 48 15.46 -3.43 -2.50
N GLU A 49 15.92 -2.86 -1.39
CA GLU A 49 16.20 -3.59 -0.14
C GLU A 49 14.92 -4.23 0.43
N ALA A 50 13.81 -3.50 0.41
CA ALA A 50 12.51 -4.04 0.78
C ALA A 50 12.11 -5.24 -0.09
N GLY A 51 12.37 -5.17 -1.41
CA GLY A 51 12.16 -6.28 -2.34
C GLY A 51 12.95 -7.54 -1.95
N ALA A 52 14.23 -7.39 -1.64
CA ALA A 52 15.09 -8.50 -1.22
C ALA A 52 14.58 -9.14 0.09
N ARG A 53 14.20 -8.31 1.07
CA ARG A 53 13.62 -8.79 2.35
C ARG A 53 12.29 -9.50 2.15
N LEU A 54 11.40 -8.95 1.32
CA LEU A 54 10.12 -9.58 0.99
C LEU A 54 10.32 -10.92 0.30
N HIS A 55 11.24 -11.00 -0.66
CA HIS A 55 11.58 -12.26 -1.31
C HIS A 55 12.04 -13.29 -0.28
N SER A 56 13.01 -12.93 0.59
CA SER A 56 13.50 -13.83 1.64
C SER A 56 12.40 -14.28 2.60
N LEU A 57 11.52 -13.36 3.03
CA LEU A 57 10.40 -13.67 3.93
C LEU A 57 9.40 -14.65 3.29
N ILE A 58 9.11 -14.48 2.01
CA ILE A 58 8.14 -15.32 1.30
C ILE A 58 8.77 -16.66 0.92
N SER A 59 10.02 -16.68 0.44
CA SER A 59 10.70 -17.89 -0.03
C SER A 59 11.21 -18.80 1.07
N SER A 60 11.43 -18.29 2.28
CA SER A 60 11.81 -19.10 3.47
C SER A 60 10.64 -19.91 4.04
N SER A 61 9.47 -19.86 3.38
CA SER A 61 8.27 -20.55 3.81
C SER A 61 8.34 -22.06 3.58
N ASN A 62 8.10 -22.82 4.65
CA ASN A 62 7.71 -24.23 4.74
C ASN A 62 8.28 -25.21 3.68
N PRO A 63 9.20 -26.13 4.03
CA PRO A 63 9.69 -27.19 3.14
C PRO A 63 8.58 -28.05 2.53
N SER A 64 7.40 -28.11 3.16
CA SER A 64 6.24 -28.89 2.75
C SER A 64 5.40 -28.26 1.64
N SER A 65 5.56 -26.96 1.36
CA SER A 65 4.90 -26.27 0.24
C SER A 65 5.91 -25.36 -0.48
N PRO A 66 6.72 -25.94 -1.39
CA PRO A 66 7.77 -25.19 -2.09
C PRO A 66 7.22 -24.15 -3.07
N GLU A 67 5.92 -24.21 -3.37
CA GLU A 67 5.28 -23.34 -4.36
C GLU A 67 4.52 -22.19 -3.71
N TRP A 68 5.16 -21.02 -3.63
CA TRP A 68 4.52 -19.77 -3.25
C TRP A 68 4.20 -18.90 -4.46
N ARG A 69 3.20 -18.04 -4.30
CA ARG A 69 2.76 -17.01 -5.26
C ARG A 69 2.55 -15.68 -4.55
N VAL A 70 2.79 -14.59 -5.29
CA VAL A 70 2.60 -13.22 -4.81
C VAL A 70 1.67 -12.44 -5.75
N TYR A 71 0.74 -11.72 -5.15
CA TYR A 71 -0.12 -10.77 -5.86
C TYR A 71 0.07 -9.38 -5.25
N PHE A 72 0.31 -8.39 -6.10
CA PHE A 72 0.56 -7.02 -5.65
C PHE A 72 -0.69 -6.16 -5.81
N TYR A 73 -1.03 -5.41 -4.75
CA TYR A 73 -1.86 -4.22 -4.86
C TYR A 73 -0.98 -2.99 -4.70
N VAL A 74 -1.26 -1.93 -5.45
CA VAL A 74 -0.49 -0.69 -5.39
C VAL A 74 -1.39 0.51 -5.49
N SER A 75 -1.13 1.53 -4.68
CA SER A 75 -1.76 2.83 -4.84
C SER A 75 -1.36 3.47 -6.18
N PRO A 76 -2.25 4.27 -6.81
CA PRO A 76 -1.97 4.92 -8.09
C PRO A 76 -0.86 5.99 -8.04
N TYR A 77 -0.31 6.33 -6.88
CA TYR A 77 0.65 7.42 -6.75
C TYR A 77 2.03 7.02 -7.31
N ASP A 78 2.75 7.98 -7.90
CA ASP A 78 4.01 7.70 -8.59
C ASP A 78 5.08 7.11 -7.67
N ARG A 79 5.13 7.58 -6.41
CA ARG A 79 6.03 7.02 -5.38
C ARG A 79 5.72 5.56 -5.03
N THR A 80 4.45 5.15 -4.98
CA THR A 80 4.06 3.75 -4.71
C THR A 80 4.31 2.86 -5.93
N ARG A 81 4.06 3.36 -7.14
CA ARG A 81 4.36 2.65 -8.40
C ARG A 81 5.85 2.44 -8.60
N SER A 82 6.66 3.46 -8.31
CA SER A 82 8.13 3.36 -8.36
C SER A 82 8.67 2.42 -7.29
N THR A 83 8.12 2.45 -6.07
CA THR A 83 8.45 1.48 -5.01
C THR A 83 8.16 0.05 -5.47
N LEU A 84 6.96 -0.19 -6.01
CA LEU A 84 6.59 -1.51 -6.53
C LEU A 84 7.53 -1.98 -7.64
N ARG A 85 7.93 -1.08 -8.55
CA ARG A 85 8.85 -1.42 -9.65
C ARG A 85 10.16 -1.97 -9.12
N GLU A 86 10.73 -1.33 -8.11
CA GLU A 86 12.00 -1.76 -7.51
C GLU A 86 11.83 -3.06 -6.70
N ILE A 87 10.75 -3.19 -5.91
CA ILE A 87 10.41 -4.44 -5.22
C ILE A 87 10.26 -5.60 -6.20
N GLY A 88 9.57 -5.37 -7.32
CA GLY A 88 9.28 -6.37 -8.33
C GLY A 88 10.53 -6.99 -8.96
N ARG A 89 11.68 -6.31 -8.93
CA ARG A 89 12.96 -6.85 -9.43
C ARG A 89 13.43 -8.07 -8.65
N SER A 90 13.02 -8.20 -7.39
CA SER A 90 13.37 -9.35 -6.54
C SER A 90 12.52 -10.59 -6.82
N PHE A 91 11.50 -10.50 -7.69
CA PHE A 91 10.57 -11.60 -7.96
C PHE A 91 10.65 -12.05 -9.41
N SER A 92 10.74 -13.37 -9.63
CA SER A 92 10.61 -13.92 -10.98
C SER A 92 9.15 -13.83 -11.46
N ARG A 93 8.96 -13.64 -12.78
CA ARG A 93 7.62 -13.55 -13.40
C ARG A 93 6.73 -14.76 -13.10
N ARG A 94 7.30 -15.95 -12.86
CA ARG A 94 6.55 -17.17 -12.53
C ARG A 94 5.92 -17.14 -11.13
N ARG A 95 6.49 -16.36 -10.22
CA ARG A 95 6.02 -16.23 -8.84
C ARG A 95 4.95 -15.13 -8.68
N VAL A 96 4.97 -14.13 -9.57
CA VAL A 96 4.01 -13.01 -9.56
C VAL A 96 2.77 -13.39 -10.38
N ILE A 97 1.63 -13.54 -9.71
CA ILE A 97 0.37 -13.94 -10.35
C ILE A 97 -0.47 -12.75 -10.82
N GLY A 98 -0.18 -11.55 -10.32
CA GLY A 98 -0.87 -10.35 -10.76
C GLY A 98 -0.43 -9.11 -10.02
N VAL A 99 -0.75 -7.97 -10.62
CA VAL A 99 -0.58 -6.64 -10.07
C VAL A 99 -1.85 -5.86 -10.35
N ARG A 100 -2.40 -5.19 -9.34
CA ARG A 100 -3.58 -4.34 -9.48
C ARG A 100 -3.37 -2.99 -8.84
N GLU A 101 -3.62 -1.96 -9.61
CA GLU A 101 -3.74 -0.61 -9.08
C GLU A 101 -5.09 -0.46 -8.35
N GLU A 102 -5.06 0.12 -7.15
CA GLU A 102 -6.23 0.28 -6.30
C GLU A 102 -6.28 1.68 -5.70
N CYS A 103 -7.27 2.48 -6.12
CA CYS A 103 -7.42 3.88 -5.68
C CYS A 103 -7.81 4.00 -4.20
N ARG A 104 -8.44 2.97 -3.62
CA ARG A 104 -8.88 2.98 -2.21
C ARG A 104 -7.75 2.82 -1.20
N ILE A 105 -6.54 2.49 -1.64
CA ILE A 105 -5.34 2.38 -0.80
C ILE A 105 -4.35 3.54 -1.02
N ARG A 106 -4.79 4.67 -1.58
CA ARG A 106 -4.02 5.93 -1.69
C ARG A 106 -3.88 6.65 -0.34
N GLU A 107 -2.96 7.60 -0.20
CA GLU A 107 -2.78 8.34 1.07
C GLU A 107 -4.01 9.16 1.45
N GLN A 108 -4.13 9.57 2.72
CA GLN A 108 -5.10 10.59 3.13
C GLN A 108 -4.98 11.84 2.25
N ASP A 109 -6.08 12.26 1.66
CA ASP A 109 -6.10 13.52 0.91
C ASP A 109 -6.05 14.71 1.89
N PHE A 110 -5.05 15.58 1.75
CA PHE A 110 -4.86 16.77 2.60
C PHE A 110 -5.41 18.07 1.98
N GLY A 111 -6.25 17.96 0.93
CA GLY A 111 -6.66 19.07 0.08
C GLY A 111 -5.79 19.18 -1.18
N ASN A 112 -5.99 20.25 -1.96
CA ASN A 112 -5.35 20.44 -3.27
C ASN A 112 -3.83 20.72 -3.16
N PHE A 113 -3.46 21.96 -2.84
CA PHE A 113 -2.07 22.36 -2.61
C PHE A 113 -1.87 22.72 -1.14
N GLN A 114 -0.77 22.25 -0.56
CA GLN A 114 -0.48 22.36 0.87
C GLN A 114 0.27 23.65 1.16
N VAL A 115 -0.43 24.79 1.15
CA VAL A 115 0.15 26.10 1.49
C VAL A 115 0.63 26.08 2.95
N GLU A 116 1.89 26.42 3.16
CA GLU A 116 2.59 26.20 4.44
C GLU A 116 1.89 26.85 5.64
N GLU A 117 1.48 28.11 5.52
CA GLU A 117 0.81 28.85 6.59
C GLU A 117 -0.51 28.19 6.99
N ARG A 118 -1.36 27.85 6.02
CA ARG A 118 -2.63 27.14 6.25
C ARG A 118 -2.41 25.75 6.85
N MET A 119 -1.39 25.03 6.39
CA MET A 119 -1.04 23.71 6.92
C MET A 119 -0.57 23.79 8.37
N ARG A 120 0.12 24.86 8.76
CA ARG A 120 0.54 25.09 10.15
C ARG A 120 -0.65 25.25 11.08
N GLU A 121 -1.63 26.07 10.69
CA GLU A 121 -2.87 26.27 11.46
C GLU A 121 -3.67 24.98 11.56
N THR A 122 -3.85 24.30 10.43
CA THR A 122 -4.54 23.00 10.32
C THR A 122 -3.93 21.94 11.25
N LYS A 123 -2.59 21.91 11.38
CA LYS A 123 -1.90 20.99 12.30
C LYS A 123 -2.23 21.26 13.77
N VAL A 124 -2.29 22.52 14.18
CA VAL A 124 -2.65 22.92 15.56
C VAL A 124 -4.09 22.51 15.87
N ASP A 125 -5.02 22.80 14.96
CA ASP A 125 -6.43 22.41 15.12
C ASP A 125 -6.58 20.89 15.19
N ARG A 126 -5.86 20.16 14.35
CA ARG A 126 -5.85 18.69 14.35
C ARG A 126 -5.35 18.11 15.67
N GLU A 127 -4.30 18.69 16.26
CA GLU A 127 -3.78 18.23 17.55
C GLU A 127 -4.80 18.47 18.68
N ARG A 128 -5.50 19.60 18.65
CA ARG A 128 -6.54 19.91 19.63
C ARG A 128 -7.81 19.05 19.47
N PHE A 129 -8.23 18.79 18.24
CA PHE A 129 -9.44 18.03 17.95
C PHE A 129 -9.25 16.51 18.11
N GLY A 130 -8.07 16.01 17.75
CA GLY A 130 -7.75 14.59 17.72
C GLY A 130 -7.58 14.05 16.29
N ARG A 131 -6.57 13.17 16.12
CA ARG A 131 -6.05 12.82 14.78
C ARG A 131 -6.98 12.00 13.90
N PHE A 132 -7.86 11.18 14.48
CA PHE A 132 -8.64 10.19 13.72
C PHE A 132 -9.86 10.80 13.02
N PHE A 133 -10.64 11.60 13.74
CA PHE A 133 -11.88 12.21 13.21
C PHE A 133 -11.68 13.61 12.63
N TYR A 134 -10.51 14.23 12.81
CA TYR A 134 -10.22 15.52 12.19
C TYR A 134 -10.20 15.39 10.66
N ARG A 135 -11.03 16.19 9.98
CA ARG A 135 -11.07 16.27 8.52
C ARG A 135 -10.31 17.50 8.05
N PHE A 136 -9.37 17.29 7.15
CA PHE A 136 -8.65 18.39 6.51
C PHE A 136 -9.61 19.22 5.63
N PRO A 137 -9.46 20.56 5.56
CA PRO A 137 -10.19 21.36 4.59
C PRO A 137 -9.96 20.83 3.17
N GLU A 138 -11.05 20.60 2.42
CA GLU A 138 -11.01 19.98 1.07
C GLU A 138 -10.35 18.59 1.01
N GLY A 139 -10.15 17.93 2.15
CA GLY A 139 -9.48 16.65 2.27
C GLY A 139 -10.29 15.59 3.02
N GLU A 140 -9.61 14.53 3.40
CA GLU A 140 -10.15 13.37 4.13
C GLU A 140 -9.86 13.50 5.63
N SER A 141 -10.67 12.85 6.46
CA SER A 141 -10.30 12.43 7.82
C SER A 141 -9.69 11.02 7.80
N ALA A 142 -9.02 10.60 8.88
CA ALA A 142 -8.53 9.21 8.94
C ALA A 142 -9.68 8.20 9.00
N ALA A 143 -10.86 8.61 9.49
CA ALA A 143 -12.08 7.82 9.42
C ALA A 143 -12.55 7.61 7.96
N ASP A 144 -12.49 8.64 7.11
CA ASP A 144 -12.81 8.48 5.68
C ASP A 144 -11.84 7.50 4.99
N VAL A 145 -10.55 7.55 5.36
CA VAL A 145 -9.54 6.60 4.89
C VAL A 145 -9.87 5.18 5.36
N PHE A 146 -10.25 5.01 6.63
CA PHE A 146 -10.65 3.73 7.19
C PHE A 146 -11.85 3.11 6.45
N ASP A 147 -12.86 3.91 6.11
CA ASP A 147 -14.05 3.43 5.39
C ASP A 147 -13.71 2.91 3.99
N ARG A 148 -12.87 3.63 3.23
CA ARG A 148 -12.45 3.15 1.90
C ARG A 148 -11.53 1.94 1.97
N VAL A 149 -10.67 1.83 3.00
CA VAL A 149 -9.86 0.63 3.23
C VAL A 149 -10.74 -0.56 3.59
N SER A 150 -11.76 -0.37 4.42
CA SER A 150 -12.76 -1.40 4.74
C SER A 150 -13.49 -1.90 3.48
N SER A 151 -13.89 -0.98 2.59
CA SER A 151 -14.46 -1.34 1.28
C SER A 151 -13.48 -2.14 0.40
N PHE A 152 -12.19 -1.81 0.45
CA PHE A 152 -11.16 -2.58 -0.26
C PHE A 152 -11.03 -4.00 0.32
N LEU A 153 -11.00 -4.15 1.65
CA LEU A 153 -10.92 -5.45 2.32
C LEU A 153 -12.10 -6.36 1.94
N GLU A 154 -13.32 -5.82 1.84
CA GLU A 154 -14.49 -6.55 1.33
C GLU A 154 -14.28 -7.06 -0.11
N SER A 155 -13.65 -6.24 -0.96
CA SER A 155 -13.35 -6.64 -2.34
C SER A 155 -12.27 -7.72 -2.39
N LEU A 156 -11.22 -7.58 -1.57
CA LEU A 156 -10.15 -8.55 -1.43
C LEU A 156 -10.71 -9.91 -0.95
N TRP A 157 -11.56 -9.89 0.07
CA TRP A 157 -12.21 -11.09 0.61
C TRP A 157 -13.05 -11.79 -0.46
N ARG A 158 -13.84 -11.04 -1.23
CA ARG A 158 -14.62 -11.58 -2.36
C ARG A 158 -13.75 -12.18 -3.46
N ASP A 159 -12.62 -11.54 -3.78
CA ASP A 159 -11.69 -12.06 -4.79
C ASP A 159 -11.05 -13.38 -4.34
N ILE A 160 -10.78 -13.54 -3.04
CA ILE A 160 -10.30 -14.78 -2.42
C ILE A 160 -11.40 -15.86 -2.42
N ASP A 161 -12.59 -15.54 -1.91
CA ASP A 161 -13.71 -16.49 -1.73
C ASP A 161 -14.17 -17.09 -3.07
N MET A 162 -14.18 -16.27 -4.13
CA MET A 162 -14.51 -16.70 -5.49
C MET A 162 -13.32 -17.31 -6.27
N ASN A 163 -12.15 -17.46 -5.66
CA ASN A 163 -10.89 -17.87 -6.29
C ASN A 163 -10.63 -17.17 -7.63
N ARG A 164 -10.88 -15.85 -7.70
CA ARG A 164 -10.74 -15.05 -8.93
C ARG A 164 -9.29 -14.92 -9.41
N LEU A 165 -8.34 -15.23 -8.52
CA LEU A 165 -6.93 -15.26 -8.83
C LEU A 165 -6.46 -16.60 -9.42
N HIS A 166 -7.38 -17.58 -9.56
CA HIS A 166 -7.15 -18.91 -10.13
C HIS A 166 -5.94 -19.63 -9.51
N ILE A 167 -5.82 -19.54 -8.18
CA ILE A 167 -4.67 -20.06 -7.46
C ILE A 167 -4.88 -21.55 -7.21
N ASN A 168 -3.84 -22.35 -7.45
CA ASN A 168 -3.83 -23.75 -7.05
C ASN A 168 -3.86 -23.84 -5.52
N PRO A 169 -4.80 -24.59 -4.92
CA PRO A 169 -4.89 -24.70 -3.47
C PRO A 169 -3.63 -25.23 -2.77
N SER A 170 -2.73 -25.89 -3.50
CA SER A 170 -1.44 -26.34 -2.95
C SER A 170 -0.40 -25.21 -2.81
N HIS A 171 -0.64 -24.04 -3.42
CA HIS A 171 0.29 -22.92 -3.41
C HIS A 171 0.03 -21.95 -2.26
N GLU A 172 1.11 -21.49 -1.62
CA GLU A 172 1.00 -20.42 -0.61
C GLU A 172 0.82 -19.05 -1.28
N LEU A 173 -0.35 -18.44 -1.08
CA LEU A 173 -0.65 -17.09 -1.55
C LEU A 173 -0.16 -16.03 -0.57
N ASN A 174 0.51 -14.99 -1.09
CA ASN A 174 0.91 -13.81 -0.33
C ASN A 174 0.40 -12.56 -1.05
N PHE A 175 -0.31 -11.69 -0.33
CA PHE A 175 -0.64 -10.35 -0.82
C PHE A 175 0.41 -9.36 -0.35
N VAL A 176 0.87 -8.52 -1.27
CA VAL A 176 1.75 -7.38 -0.94
C VAL A 176 1.04 -6.11 -1.37
N ILE A 177 0.79 -5.21 -0.42
CA ILE A 177 0.04 -3.98 -0.62
C ILE A 177 1.00 -2.80 -0.47
N VAL A 178 1.36 -2.18 -1.59
CA VAL A 178 2.26 -1.01 -1.63
C VAL A 178 1.43 0.26 -1.53
N SER A 179 1.50 0.92 -0.38
CA SER A 179 0.63 2.03 0.01
C SER A 179 1.43 3.10 0.79
N HIS A 180 0.76 3.79 1.71
CA HIS A 180 1.21 5.03 2.34
C HIS A 180 1.19 4.94 3.87
N GLY A 181 1.67 5.99 4.52
CA GLY A 181 1.94 5.99 5.96
C GLY A 181 0.67 6.01 6.80
N LEU A 182 -0.31 6.86 6.50
CA LEU A 182 -1.58 6.83 7.25
C LEU A 182 -2.42 5.63 6.85
N THR A 183 -2.55 5.38 5.54
CA THR A 183 -3.36 4.27 5.03
C THR A 183 -2.97 2.92 5.65
N SER A 184 -1.66 2.63 5.75
CA SER A 184 -1.18 1.40 6.39
C SER A 184 -1.45 1.33 7.90
N ARG A 185 -1.67 2.46 8.59
CA ARG A 185 -1.97 2.51 10.03
C ARG A 185 -3.45 2.30 10.33
N VAL A 186 -4.33 2.53 9.36
CA VAL A 186 -5.79 2.36 9.48
C VAL A 186 -6.30 1.13 8.72
N PHE A 187 -5.37 0.29 8.22
CA PHE A 187 -5.65 -1.00 7.59
C PHE A 187 -5.85 -2.07 8.66
#